data_AF-A0AAW1NPT4-F1
#
_entry.id   AF-A0AAW1NPT4-F1
#
_cell.length_a   1.000
_cell.length_b   1.000
_cell.length_c   1.000
_cell.angle_alpha   90.00
_cell.angle_beta   90.00
_cell.angle_gamma   90.00
#
_symmetry.space_group_name_H-M   'P 1'
#
loop_
_entity.id
_entity.type
_entity.pdbx_description
1 polymer ?
#
loop_
_entity_poly.entity_id
_entity_poly.type
_entity_poly.pdbx_seq_one_letter_code
_entity_poly.pdbx_strand_id
1 'polypeptide(L)'
;MIRENLLQQPLFSLWLNPDETAVSAGELVFGGINPARYTGQLQELATVDNSTGGWQTAVDGITVGNQTLEGLQAISAVLDSGTTQIFGSQNDFDIINQVVANMSFPLTYSPYHDAYITPCGDSINGGLPTIGFIMNGTACEIPPSAWINTVAFSAETDPNYHGQLCASSIVPSPPDSDSSPGTTITLRQAFMRQYLTVNNIDPVSLQASSILIAPAAPGLSAA
;
A
#
# COMPACT_ATOMS: atom_id res chain seq x y z
N MET A 1 22.86 3.77 15.72
CA MET A 1 23.51 3.19 14.52
C MET A 1 24.21 4.27 13.70
N ILE A 2 23.52 5.31 13.20
CA ILE A 2 24.15 6.40 12.42
C ILE A 2 25.22 7.14 13.26
N ARG A 3 24.86 7.65 14.45
CA ARG A 3 25.81 8.35 15.35
C ARG A 3 27.02 7.51 15.78
N GLU A 4 26.81 6.20 15.83
CA GLU A 4 27.82 5.21 16.22
C GLU A 4 28.63 4.69 15.01
N ASN A 5 28.38 5.24 13.81
CA ASN A 5 29.04 4.85 12.56
C ASN A 5 28.98 3.33 12.27
N LEU A 6 27.84 2.69 12.55
CA LEU A 6 27.64 1.24 12.38
C LEU A 6 27.07 0.86 11.01
N LEU A 7 26.74 1.84 10.16
CA LEU A 7 26.10 1.63 8.86
C LEU A 7 27.05 2.03 7.73
N GLN A 8 27.07 1.28 6.63
CA GLN A 8 27.81 1.67 5.43
C GLN A 8 27.20 2.92 4.77
N GLN A 9 25.88 3.04 4.81
CA GLN A 9 25.13 4.21 4.32
C GLN A 9 24.04 4.59 5.34
N PRO A 10 23.65 5.87 5.46
CA PRO A 10 22.62 6.30 6.40
C PRO A 10 21.21 6.00 5.86
N LEU A 11 20.90 4.73 5.60
CA LEU A 11 19.62 4.30 5.06
C LEU A 11 19.19 2.96 5.65
N PHE A 12 17.92 2.60 5.46
CA PHE A 12 17.46 1.22 5.56
C PHE A 12 16.58 0.88 4.37
N SER A 13 16.56 -0.39 3.96
CA SER A 13 15.64 -0.87 2.93
C SER A 13 14.76 -1.98 3.46
N LEU A 14 13.50 -1.99 3.01
CA LEU A 14 12.50 -2.97 3.39
C LEU A 14 11.93 -3.61 2.12
N TRP A 15 12.05 -4.93 2.07
CA TRP A 15 11.36 -5.78 1.11
C TRP A 15 10.36 -6.63 1.87
N LEU A 16 9.09 -6.57 1.48
CA LEU A 16 8.08 -7.52 1.94
C LEU A 16 7.87 -8.54 0.84
N ASN A 17 7.77 -9.82 1.20
CA ASN A 17 7.61 -10.86 0.20
C ASN A 17 6.28 -10.68 -0.54
N PRO A 18 6.24 -10.62 -1.88
CA PRO A 18 4.98 -10.57 -2.62
C PRO A 18 4.07 -11.78 -2.34
N ASP A 19 4.65 -12.93 -1.98
CA ASP A 19 3.92 -14.10 -1.52
C ASP A 19 3.76 -14.05 0.02
N GLU A 20 2.54 -13.75 0.46
CA GLU A 20 2.20 -13.68 1.90
C GLU A 20 2.22 -15.04 2.60
N THR A 21 2.17 -16.14 1.84
CA THR A 21 2.20 -17.51 2.38
C THR A 21 3.61 -18.05 2.54
N ALA A 22 4.61 -17.36 1.99
CA ALA A 22 6.00 -17.77 2.05
C ALA A 22 6.54 -17.71 3.49
N VAL A 23 7.37 -18.70 3.83
CA VAL A 23 8.05 -18.77 5.14
C VAL A 23 8.90 -17.52 5.40
N SER A 24 9.54 -16.99 4.36
CA SER A 24 10.27 -15.73 4.44
C SER A 24 9.33 -14.55 4.18
N ALA A 25 8.83 -13.92 5.25
CA ALA A 25 7.86 -12.83 5.15
C ALA A 25 8.41 -11.51 4.60
N GLY A 26 9.72 -11.27 4.72
CA GLY A 26 10.36 -10.04 4.28
C GLY A 26 11.83 -9.95 4.73
N GLU A 27 12.46 -8.82 4.42
CA GLU A 27 13.85 -8.51 4.71
C GLU A 27 14.00 -7.02 5.03
N LEU A 28 14.63 -6.70 6.18
CA LEU A 28 15.02 -5.35 6.56
C LEU A 28 16.54 -5.26 6.56
N VAL A 29 17.10 -4.38 5.73
CA VAL A 29 18.54 -4.17 5.62
C VAL A 29 18.88 -2.79 6.16
N PHE A 30 19.72 -2.73 7.18
CA PHE A 30 20.29 -1.46 7.65
C PHE A 30 21.60 -1.18 6.91
N GLY A 31 21.74 0.04 6.40
CA GLY A 31 22.97 0.52 5.78
C GLY A 31 23.23 0.06 4.35
N GLY A 32 22.26 -0.58 3.70
CA GLY A 32 22.40 -1.04 2.32
C GLY A 32 21.07 -1.48 1.69
N ILE A 33 21.19 -1.95 0.45
CA ILE A 33 20.09 -2.42 -0.39
C ILE A 33 20.49 -3.79 -0.93
N ASN A 34 19.59 -4.78 -0.85
CA ASN A 34 19.82 -6.10 -1.44
C ASN A 34 19.35 -6.12 -2.90
N PRO A 35 20.27 -6.23 -3.90
CA PRO A 35 19.90 -6.24 -5.31
C PRO A 35 19.08 -7.46 -5.74
N ALA A 36 19.02 -8.52 -4.94
CA ALA A 36 18.15 -9.67 -5.21
C ALA A 36 16.67 -9.41 -4.87
N ARG A 37 16.34 -8.26 -4.25
CA ARG A 37 14.99 -7.95 -3.75
C ARG A 37 14.19 -6.98 -4.61
N TYR A 38 14.76 -6.48 -5.70
CA TYR A 38 14.05 -5.61 -6.63
C TYR A 38 14.45 -5.89 -8.07
N THR A 39 13.63 -5.41 -8.98
CA THR A 39 13.89 -5.41 -10.41
C THR A 39 13.82 -3.99 -10.96
N GLY A 40 14.37 -3.77 -12.15
CA GLY A 40 14.36 -2.44 -12.77
C GLY A 40 15.26 -1.43 -12.05
N GLN A 41 14.87 -0.16 -12.11
CA GLN A 41 15.61 0.96 -11.54
C GLN A 41 14.92 1.50 -10.29
N LEU A 42 15.73 2.02 -9.35
CA LEU A 42 15.22 2.75 -8.20
C LEU A 42 14.74 4.13 -8.64
N GLN A 43 13.46 4.40 -8.43
CA GLN A 43 12.87 5.73 -8.58
C GLN A 43 12.98 6.46 -7.25
N GLU A 44 13.56 7.67 -7.27
CA GLU A 44 13.58 8.54 -6.10
C GLU A 44 12.28 9.34 -6.00
N LEU A 45 11.74 9.38 -4.79
CA LEU A 45 10.57 10.11 -4.35
C LEU A 45 11.02 11.12 -3.30
N ALA A 46 10.87 12.40 -3.61
CA ALA A 46 11.19 13.47 -2.67
C ALA A 46 10.22 13.44 -1.48
N THR A 47 10.72 13.75 -0.28
CA THR A 47 9.87 13.93 0.88
C THR A 47 9.19 15.31 0.85
N VAL A 48 7.89 15.37 1.14
CA VAL A 48 7.10 16.61 1.01
C VAL A 48 7.16 17.52 2.25
N ASP A 49 7.46 16.95 3.42
CA ASP A 49 7.67 17.73 4.64
C ASP A 49 8.58 16.95 5.61
N ASN A 50 9.77 17.51 5.89
CA ASN A 50 10.71 16.94 6.86
C ASN A 50 10.52 17.52 8.28
N SER A 51 9.61 18.48 8.47
CA SER A 51 9.39 19.13 9.78
C SER A 51 8.67 18.23 10.79
N THR A 52 7.92 17.23 10.29
CA THR A 52 7.25 16.18 11.10
C THR A 52 8.07 14.88 11.15
N GLY A 53 9.19 14.79 10.42
CA GLY A 53 10.09 13.64 10.40
C GLY A 53 9.56 12.40 9.66
N GLY A 54 8.49 12.54 8.87
CA GLY A 54 7.78 11.43 8.23
C GLY A 54 8.37 10.98 6.89
N TRP A 55 8.14 9.71 6.56
CA TRP A 55 8.36 9.13 5.22
C TRP A 55 7.17 9.43 4.31
N GLN A 56 6.92 10.72 4.05
CA GLN A 56 5.80 11.21 3.26
C GLN A 56 6.28 11.76 1.91
N THR A 57 5.61 11.40 0.82
CA THR A 57 5.91 11.86 -0.54
C THR A 57 4.68 12.43 -1.24
N ALA A 58 4.87 13.17 -2.33
CA ALA A 58 3.77 13.74 -3.11
C ALA A 58 3.04 12.66 -3.90
N VAL A 59 1.72 12.81 -4.02
CA VAL A 59 0.88 12.02 -4.92
C VAL A 59 0.25 12.98 -5.92
N ASP A 60 0.56 12.78 -7.19
CA ASP A 60 0.11 13.62 -8.29
C ASP A 60 -1.31 13.21 -8.78
N GLY A 61 -1.73 11.98 -8.46
CA GLY A 61 -3.03 11.45 -8.81
C GLY A 61 -3.15 9.94 -8.54
N ILE A 62 -4.35 9.40 -8.70
CA ILE A 62 -4.61 7.96 -8.59
C ILE A 62 -5.35 7.51 -9.86
N THR A 63 -4.96 6.36 -10.39
CA THR A 63 -5.61 5.72 -11.54
C THR A 63 -6.32 4.44 -11.13
N VAL A 64 -7.43 4.15 -11.79
CA VAL A 64 -8.16 2.88 -11.70
C VAL A 64 -8.37 2.36 -13.12
N GLY A 65 -7.64 1.29 -13.47
CA GLY A 65 -7.51 0.83 -14.84
C GLY A 65 -6.90 1.92 -15.72
N ASN A 66 -7.60 2.31 -16.77
CA ASN A 66 -7.15 3.36 -17.69
C ASN A 66 -7.66 4.76 -17.34
N GLN A 67 -8.37 4.92 -16.22
CA GLN A 67 -8.99 6.17 -15.80
C GLN A 67 -8.17 6.83 -14.71
N THR A 68 -7.78 8.10 -14.91
CA THR A 68 -7.31 8.97 -13.82
C THR A 68 -8.52 9.48 -13.05
N LEU A 69 -8.49 9.34 -11.73
CA LEU A 69 -9.55 9.78 -10.84
C LEU A 69 -9.50 11.31 -10.62
N GLU A 70 -10.66 11.92 -10.48
CA GLU A 70 -10.83 13.34 -10.15
C GLU A 70 -11.53 13.48 -8.80
N GLY A 71 -11.41 14.66 -8.16
CA GLY A 71 -12.07 14.95 -6.89
C GLY A 71 -11.43 14.32 -5.65
N LEU A 72 -10.24 13.74 -5.78
CA LEU A 72 -9.45 13.23 -4.66
C LEU A 72 -8.93 14.38 -3.78
N GLN A 73 -8.91 14.13 -2.47
CA GLN A 73 -8.32 15.00 -1.47
C GLN A 73 -6.84 14.67 -1.23
N ALA A 74 -6.44 13.42 -1.44
CA ALA A 74 -5.05 12.98 -1.32
C ALA A 74 -4.12 13.76 -2.25
N ILE A 75 -3.13 14.43 -1.64
CA ILE A 75 -2.02 15.12 -2.33
C ILE A 75 -0.66 14.52 -1.95
N SER A 76 -0.66 13.55 -1.04
CA SER A 76 0.55 12.94 -0.52
C SER A 76 0.29 11.52 -0.03
N ALA A 77 1.37 10.73 0.07
CA ALA A 77 1.35 9.38 0.57
C ALA A 77 2.41 9.17 1.66
N VAL A 78 2.10 8.34 2.65
CA VAL A 78 3.10 7.77 3.57
C VAL A 78 3.25 6.29 3.25
N LEU A 79 4.49 5.81 3.19
CA LEU A 79 4.78 4.37 3.07
C LEU A 79 4.93 3.77 4.47
N ASP A 80 3.96 2.96 4.89
CA ASP A 80 3.90 2.40 6.25
C ASP A 80 3.87 0.87 6.23
N SER A 81 4.93 0.24 6.74
CA SER A 81 5.05 -1.21 6.82
C SER A 81 4.09 -1.91 7.79
N GLY A 82 3.19 -1.16 8.44
CA GLY A 82 2.18 -1.60 9.42
C GLY A 82 1.20 -2.66 8.91
N THR A 83 -0.10 -2.52 9.17
CA THR A 83 -1.08 -3.57 8.75
C THR A 83 -1.31 -3.57 7.23
N THR A 84 -2.08 -4.53 6.73
CA THR A 84 -2.24 -4.76 5.28
C THR A 84 -3.05 -3.71 4.54
N GLN A 85 -3.96 -2.99 5.21
CA GLN A 85 -4.91 -2.07 4.56
C GLN A 85 -4.26 -0.79 4.00
N ILE A 86 -4.80 -0.21 2.94
CA ILE A 86 -4.49 1.15 2.49
C ILE A 86 -5.54 2.08 3.10
N PHE A 87 -5.10 3.18 3.72
CA PHE A 87 -6.00 4.14 4.36
C PHE A 87 -6.04 5.47 3.63
N GLY A 88 -7.23 6.05 3.48
CA GLY A 88 -7.42 7.39 2.93
C GLY A 88 -8.65 8.06 3.54
N SER A 89 -8.95 9.28 3.10
CA SER A 89 -10.19 9.95 3.51
C SER A 89 -11.41 9.15 3.05
N GLN A 90 -12.55 9.33 3.72
CA GLN A 90 -13.82 8.73 3.29
C GLN A 90 -14.16 9.09 1.83
N ASN A 91 -13.91 10.34 1.42
CA ASN A 91 -14.11 10.80 0.05
C ASN A 91 -13.25 10.02 -0.95
N ASP A 92 -11.96 9.88 -0.68
CA ASP A 92 -11.04 9.21 -1.61
C ASP A 92 -11.33 7.72 -1.67
N PHE A 93 -11.64 7.13 -0.53
CA PHE A 93 -12.12 5.75 -0.43
C PHE A 93 -13.39 5.53 -1.28
N ASP A 94 -14.38 6.42 -1.20
CA ASP A 94 -15.61 6.31 -1.97
C ASP A 94 -15.35 6.47 -3.47
N ILE A 95 -14.53 7.45 -3.88
CA ILE A 95 -14.17 7.66 -5.29
C ILE A 95 -13.43 6.45 -5.85
N ILE A 96 -12.42 5.94 -5.15
CA ILE A 96 -11.61 4.81 -5.61
C ILE A 96 -12.47 3.55 -5.74
N ASN A 97 -13.26 3.22 -4.71
CA ASN A 97 -14.03 1.97 -4.72
C ASN A 97 -15.31 2.05 -5.57
N GLN A 98 -15.91 3.23 -5.80
CA GLN A 98 -17.06 3.37 -6.71
C GLN A 98 -16.71 3.07 -8.17
N VAL A 99 -15.48 3.37 -8.60
CA VAL A 99 -15.01 3.09 -9.97
C VAL A 99 -14.71 1.59 -10.16
N VAL A 100 -14.54 0.85 -9.07
CA VAL A 100 -14.41 -0.61 -9.11
C VAL A 100 -15.80 -1.25 -9.31
N ALA A 101 -16.16 -1.48 -10.58
CA ALA A 101 -17.39 -2.15 -10.94
C ALA A 101 -17.54 -3.50 -10.19
N ASN A 102 -18.75 -3.78 -9.71
CA ASN A 102 -19.16 -5.01 -9.00
C ASN A 102 -18.81 -5.13 -7.50
N MET A 103 -18.38 -4.05 -6.85
CA MET A 103 -18.32 -4.02 -5.38
C MET A 103 -19.57 -3.36 -4.79
N SER A 104 -20.11 -3.96 -3.73
CA SER A 104 -21.28 -3.44 -3.01
C SER A 104 -20.87 -2.78 -1.70
N PHE A 105 -21.62 -1.75 -1.28
CA PHE A 105 -21.43 -1.01 -0.03
C PHE A 105 -21.56 -1.95 1.20
N PRO A 106 -20.88 -1.67 2.34
CA PRO A 106 -20.57 -2.65 3.36
C PRO A 106 -21.76 -3.19 4.13
N LEU A 107 -21.54 -4.39 4.67
CA LEU A 107 -22.28 -4.95 5.80
C LEU A 107 -22.00 -4.10 7.04
N THR A 108 -23.06 -3.69 7.74
CA THR A 108 -23.01 -2.82 8.93
C THR A 108 -22.46 -3.51 10.20
N TYR A 109 -21.94 -4.74 10.06
CA TYR A 109 -21.64 -5.63 11.18
C TYR A 109 -20.33 -6.42 10.91
N SER A 110 -19.18 -5.82 11.20
CA SER A 110 -17.86 -6.50 11.11
C SER A 110 -16.73 -5.60 11.66
N PRO A 111 -15.57 -6.15 12.08
CA PRO A 111 -14.33 -5.36 12.23
C PRO A 111 -13.90 -4.61 10.96
N TYR A 112 -14.51 -4.92 9.80
CA TYR A 112 -14.32 -4.24 8.52
C TYR A 112 -15.44 -3.24 8.23
N HIS A 113 -15.86 -2.45 9.23
CA HIS A 113 -16.75 -1.31 9.01
C HIS A 113 -16.24 -0.51 7.80
N ASP A 114 -17.12 -0.25 6.85
CA ASP A 114 -16.82 0.54 5.67
C ASP A 114 -15.92 -0.13 4.61
N ALA A 115 -15.75 -1.46 4.58
CA ALA A 115 -15.10 -2.13 3.45
C ALA A 115 -16.08 -2.46 2.30
N TYR A 116 -15.72 -2.14 1.07
CA TYR A 116 -16.42 -2.66 -0.12
C TYR A 116 -16.16 -4.16 -0.27
N ILE A 117 -17.22 -4.93 -0.56
CA ILE A 117 -17.15 -6.39 -0.72
C ILE A 117 -17.69 -6.86 -2.07
N THR A 118 -17.22 -8.02 -2.50
CA THR A 118 -17.68 -8.73 -3.71
C THR A 118 -17.52 -10.24 -3.52
N PRO A 119 -18.34 -11.10 -4.16
CA PRO A 119 -18.04 -12.53 -4.25
C PRO A 119 -16.59 -12.78 -4.69
N CYS A 120 -15.88 -13.75 -4.13
CA CYS A 120 -14.61 -14.21 -4.70
C CYS A 120 -14.89 -15.11 -5.94
N GLY A 121 -13.94 -15.18 -6.88
CA GLY A 121 -14.07 -16.02 -8.08
C GLY A 121 -13.93 -15.22 -9.38
N ASP A 122 -14.85 -15.42 -10.33
CA ASP A 122 -14.83 -14.78 -11.67
C ASP A 122 -14.85 -13.24 -11.61
N SER A 123 -15.36 -12.65 -10.53
CA SER A 123 -15.24 -11.21 -10.23
C SER A 123 -13.79 -10.76 -10.05
N ILE A 124 -12.94 -11.55 -9.38
CA ILE A 124 -11.51 -11.30 -9.18
C ILE A 124 -10.72 -11.69 -10.44
N ASN A 125 -11.09 -12.81 -11.05
CA ASN A 125 -10.39 -13.38 -12.20
C ASN A 125 -10.79 -12.73 -13.55
N GLY A 126 -11.85 -11.92 -13.58
CA GLY A 126 -12.53 -11.47 -14.81
C GLY A 126 -12.51 -9.98 -15.11
N GLY A 127 -11.78 -9.15 -14.34
CA GLY A 127 -11.58 -7.74 -14.75
C GLY A 127 -11.60 -6.68 -13.66
N LEU A 128 -11.18 -6.98 -12.42
CA LEU A 128 -10.88 -5.89 -11.50
C LEU A 128 -9.70 -5.06 -12.03
N PRO A 129 -9.76 -3.72 -11.91
CA PRO A 129 -8.73 -2.84 -12.46
C PRO A 129 -7.45 -2.87 -11.63
N THR A 130 -6.31 -2.64 -12.29
CA THR A 130 -5.10 -2.20 -11.60
C THR A 130 -5.33 -0.82 -10.98
N ILE A 131 -4.80 -0.58 -9.79
CA ILE A 131 -4.81 0.75 -9.16
C ILE A 131 -3.41 1.32 -9.22
N GLY A 132 -3.24 2.55 -9.72
CA GLY A 132 -1.95 3.22 -9.80
C GLY A 132 -1.90 4.46 -8.92
N PHE A 133 -0.81 4.63 -8.16
CA PHE A 133 -0.52 5.86 -7.43
C PHE A 133 0.55 6.64 -8.20
N ILE A 134 0.19 7.79 -8.76
CA ILE A 134 1.13 8.61 -9.53
C ILE A 134 2.02 9.36 -8.54
N MET A 135 3.30 8.99 -8.50
CA MET A 135 4.30 9.60 -7.63
C MET A 135 5.53 9.94 -8.46
N ASN A 136 5.94 11.21 -8.42
CA ASN A 136 7.01 11.75 -9.26
C ASN A 136 6.74 11.52 -10.76
N GLY A 137 5.48 11.71 -11.18
CA GLY A 137 5.05 11.51 -12.58
C GLY A 137 4.94 10.06 -13.06
N THR A 138 5.28 9.07 -12.23
CA THR A 138 5.18 7.65 -12.58
C THR A 138 4.04 6.96 -11.84
N ALA A 139 3.20 6.22 -12.56
CA ALA A 139 2.18 5.37 -11.95
C ALA A 139 2.81 4.15 -11.27
N CYS A 140 2.73 4.10 -9.94
CA CYS A 140 3.14 2.96 -9.13
C CYS A 140 1.92 2.06 -8.93
N GLU A 141 1.83 1.03 -9.78
CA GLU A 141 0.68 0.14 -9.91
C GLU A 141 0.66 -0.98 -8.87
N ILE A 142 -0.55 -1.33 -8.43
CA ILE A 142 -0.86 -2.51 -7.63
C ILE A 142 -1.96 -3.34 -8.33
N PRO A 143 -1.75 -4.66 -8.53
CA PRO A 143 -2.74 -5.51 -9.18
C PRO A 143 -3.92 -5.81 -8.24
N PRO A 144 -5.07 -6.29 -8.76
CA PRO A 144 -6.21 -6.74 -7.94
C PRO A 144 -5.85 -7.67 -6.79
N SER A 145 -4.93 -8.61 -7.01
CA SER A 145 -4.46 -9.54 -5.98
C SER A 145 -3.75 -8.87 -4.80
N ALA A 146 -3.31 -7.61 -4.94
CA ALA A 146 -2.65 -6.86 -3.88
C ALA A 146 -3.62 -6.05 -3.01
N TRP A 147 -4.81 -5.69 -3.53
CA TRP A 147 -5.79 -4.87 -2.82
C TRP A 147 -7.13 -5.56 -2.58
N ILE A 148 -7.30 -6.82 -2.99
CA ILE A 148 -8.45 -7.66 -2.66
C ILE A 148 -8.01 -8.80 -1.75
N ASN A 149 -8.70 -8.94 -0.62
CA ASN A 149 -8.45 -10.01 0.35
C ASN A 149 -9.68 -10.89 0.53
N THR A 150 -9.46 -12.19 0.70
CA THR A 150 -10.51 -13.08 1.19
C THR A 150 -10.90 -12.69 2.61
N VAL A 151 -12.20 -12.60 2.87
CA VAL A 151 -12.74 -12.38 4.20
C VAL A 151 -13.44 -13.65 4.69
N ALA A 152 -13.03 -14.12 5.87
CA ALA A 152 -13.65 -15.26 6.53
C ALA A 152 -14.97 -14.78 7.18
N PHE A 153 -16.07 -14.80 6.44
CA PHE A 153 -17.39 -14.58 7.02
C PHE A 153 -17.90 -15.87 7.68
N SER A 154 -18.21 -15.79 8.96
CA SER A 154 -19.16 -16.71 9.58
C SER A 154 -20.56 -16.27 9.18
N ALA A 155 -21.26 -17.09 8.38
CA ALA A 155 -22.71 -17.31 8.18
C ALA A 155 -23.80 -16.32 8.68
N GLU A 156 -23.52 -15.08 9.07
CA GLU A 156 -24.44 -14.20 9.80
C GLU A 156 -25.23 -13.25 8.90
N THR A 157 -24.82 -13.04 7.64
CA THR A 157 -25.42 -12.03 6.76
C THR A 157 -26.29 -12.57 5.64
N ASP A 158 -26.07 -13.83 5.22
CA ASP A 158 -27.02 -14.59 4.40
C ASP A 158 -26.78 -16.10 4.58
N PRO A 159 -27.66 -16.83 5.28
CA PRO A 159 -27.52 -18.27 5.46
C PRO A 159 -27.64 -19.08 4.15
N ASN A 160 -28.05 -18.46 3.03
CA ASN A 160 -28.14 -19.08 1.72
C ASN A 160 -26.89 -18.81 0.85
N TYR A 161 -26.01 -17.90 1.26
CA TYR A 161 -24.78 -17.63 0.54
C TYR A 161 -23.68 -18.60 0.99
N HIS A 162 -23.34 -19.56 0.13
CA HIS A 162 -22.29 -20.55 0.37
C HIS A 162 -20.95 -20.21 -0.30
N GLY A 163 -20.81 -19.01 -0.86
CA GLY A 163 -19.60 -18.56 -1.53
C GLY A 163 -18.57 -17.94 -0.58
N GLN A 164 -17.34 -17.77 -1.08
CA GLN A 164 -16.29 -17.01 -0.40
C GLN A 164 -16.48 -15.53 -0.78
N LEU A 165 -16.38 -14.62 0.19
CA LEU A 165 -16.43 -13.17 -0.05
C LEU A 165 -15.03 -12.58 0.02
N CYS A 166 -14.84 -11.52 -0.76
CA CYS A 166 -13.60 -10.79 -0.87
C CYS A 166 -13.85 -9.31 -0.62
N ALA A 167 -12.93 -8.64 0.06
CA ALA A 167 -13.03 -7.26 0.47
C ALA A 167 -11.86 -6.42 -0.07
N SER A 168 -12.15 -5.16 -0.38
CA SER A 168 -11.13 -4.16 -0.67
C SER A 168 -10.28 -3.92 0.58
N SER A 169 -8.96 -3.86 0.41
CA SER A 169 -8.03 -3.42 1.44
C SER A 169 -7.91 -1.90 1.50
N ILE A 170 -8.50 -1.17 0.54
CA ILE A 170 -8.58 0.29 0.56
C ILE A 170 -9.81 0.64 1.37
N VAL A 171 -9.60 1.18 2.57
CA VAL A 171 -10.65 1.47 3.55
C VAL A 171 -10.48 2.89 4.10
N PRO A 172 -11.54 3.52 4.62
CA PRO A 172 -11.38 4.85 5.21
C PRO A 172 -10.48 4.78 6.46
N SER A 173 -9.71 5.85 6.68
CA SER A 173 -8.95 6.03 7.91
C SER A 173 -9.89 5.99 9.13
N PRO A 174 -9.54 5.27 10.21
CA PRO A 174 -10.33 5.28 11.44
C PRO A 174 -10.54 6.71 11.98
N PRO A 175 -11.72 7.05 12.55
CA PRO A 175 -12.03 8.39 13.04
C PRO A 175 -11.03 8.95 14.07
N ASP A 176 -10.39 8.05 14.83
CA ASP A 176 -9.44 8.38 15.90
C ASP A 176 -7.98 8.10 15.51
N SER A 177 -7.70 7.89 14.22
CA SER A 177 -6.33 7.67 13.78
C SER A 177 -5.57 9.01 13.70
N ASP A 178 -4.55 9.17 14.54
CA ASP A 178 -3.54 10.26 14.45
C ASP A 178 -2.80 10.29 13.09
N SER A 179 -3.08 9.33 12.20
CA SER A 179 -2.45 9.17 10.90
C SER A 179 -3.20 9.93 9.82
N SER A 180 -2.83 11.21 9.78
CA SER A 180 -2.80 12.07 8.60
C SER A 180 -4.02 12.94 8.33
N PRO A 181 -3.81 14.22 7.95
CA PRO A 181 -4.87 15.07 7.43
C PRO A 181 -5.57 14.34 6.29
N GLY A 182 -6.86 14.61 6.05
CA GLY A 182 -7.67 13.99 4.99
C GLY A 182 -7.14 14.15 3.56
N THR A 183 -5.93 14.70 3.40
CA THR A 183 -5.16 14.87 2.18
C THR A 183 -3.96 13.91 2.05
N THR A 184 -3.86 12.88 2.89
CA THR A 184 -2.78 11.88 2.81
C THR A 184 -3.34 10.47 2.73
N ILE A 185 -2.81 9.68 1.79
CA ILE A 185 -3.07 8.24 1.71
C ILE A 185 -1.95 7.47 2.40
N THR A 186 -2.27 6.43 3.15
CA THR A 186 -1.27 5.56 3.80
C THR A 186 -1.11 4.29 2.97
N LEU A 187 -0.01 4.19 2.23
CA LEU A 187 0.35 3.05 1.40
C LEU A 187 1.04 2.00 2.26
N ARG A 188 0.32 0.92 2.60
CA ARG A 188 0.81 -0.11 3.53
C ARG A 188 1.22 -1.40 2.84
N GLN A 189 1.16 -2.56 3.50
CA GLN A 189 1.70 -3.81 2.93
C GLN A 189 1.13 -4.16 1.56
N ALA A 190 -0.15 -3.89 1.30
CA ALA A 190 -0.75 -4.06 -0.04
C ALA A 190 0.08 -3.39 -1.14
N PHE A 191 0.60 -2.18 -0.88
CA PHE A 191 1.52 -1.47 -1.77
C PHE A 191 2.97 -1.92 -1.60
N MET A 192 3.47 -1.97 -0.35
CA MET A 192 4.89 -2.24 -0.06
C MET A 192 5.34 -3.68 -0.35
N ARG A 193 4.42 -4.61 -0.61
CA ARG A 193 4.75 -5.93 -1.17
C ARG A 193 5.00 -5.89 -2.67
N GLN A 194 4.50 -4.86 -3.37
CA GLN A 194 4.74 -4.67 -4.81
C GLN A 194 6.05 -3.91 -5.09
N TYR A 195 6.58 -3.20 -4.08
CA TYR A 195 7.77 -2.36 -4.22
C TYR A 195 8.75 -2.58 -3.07
N LEU A 196 10.03 -2.81 -3.39
CA LEU A 196 11.11 -2.56 -2.44
C LEU A 196 11.07 -1.08 -2.08
N THR A 197 11.24 -0.77 -0.79
CA THR A 197 11.34 0.61 -0.30
C THR A 197 12.72 0.85 0.30
N VAL A 198 13.33 1.99 0.00
CA VAL A 198 14.63 2.43 0.55
C VAL A 198 14.41 3.79 1.18
N ASN A 199 14.78 3.91 2.44
CA ASN A 199 14.48 5.06 3.28
C ASN A 199 15.81 5.72 3.66
N ASN A 200 16.14 6.85 3.00
CA ASN A 200 17.36 7.60 3.24
C ASN A 200 17.21 8.59 4.39
N ILE A 201 18.18 8.60 5.29
CA ILE A 201 18.22 9.47 6.45
C ILE A 201 19.36 10.46 6.25
N ASP A 202 19.09 11.74 6.42
CA ASP A 202 20.15 12.75 6.45
C ASP A 202 21.04 12.51 7.69
N PRO A 203 22.35 12.26 7.54
CA PRO A 203 23.20 11.83 8.65
C PRO A 203 23.48 12.95 9.67
N VAL A 204 23.16 14.20 9.36
CA VAL A 204 23.39 15.36 10.23
C VAL A 204 22.15 15.68 11.05
N SER A 205 21.01 15.86 10.37
CA SER A 205 19.72 16.21 10.98
C SER A 205 18.98 14.99 11.53
N LEU A 206 19.34 13.78 11.09
CA LEU A 206 18.69 12.51 11.40
C LEU A 206 17.21 12.47 11.02
N GLN A 207 16.81 13.27 10.04
CA GLN A 207 15.47 13.29 9.47
C GLN A 207 15.42 12.43 8.20
N ALA A 208 14.21 12.00 7.82
CA ALA A 208 13.96 11.43 6.50
C ALA A 208 14.40 12.42 5.40
N SER A 209 15.08 11.94 4.36
CA SER A 209 15.58 12.78 3.27
C SER A 209 14.98 12.43 1.91
N SER A 210 14.86 11.15 1.59
CA SER A 210 14.20 10.66 0.38
C SER A 210 13.77 9.21 0.53
N ILE A 211 12.78 8.83 -0.26
CA ILE A 211 12.33 7.44 -0.39
C ILE A 211 12.70 6.98 -1.79
N LEU A 212 13.28 5.80 -1.94
CA LEU A 212 13.39 5.17 -3.25
C LEU A 212 12.48 3.95 -3.30
N ILE A 213 11.87 3.73 -4.45
CA ILE A 213 11.07 2.54 -4.71
C ILE A 213 11.54 1.85 -6.00
N ALA A 214 11.41 0.54 -6.03
CA ALA A 214 11.57 -0.26 -7.24
C ALA A 214 10.64 -1.48 -7.16
N PRO A 215 10.13 -2.01 -8.29
CA PRO A 215 9.31 -3.21 -8.28
C PRO A 215 9.99 -4.35 -7.50
N ALA A 216 9.28 -4.90 -6.53
CA ALA A 216 9.79 -5.97 -5.67
C ALA A 216 10.08 -7.21 -6.52
N ALA A 217 11.24 -7.84 -6.28
CA ALA A 217 11.52 -9.14 -6.86
C ALA A 217 10.65 -10.21 -6.15
N PRO A 218 10.23 -11.27 -6.85
CA PRO A 218 9.55 -12.40 -6.20
C PRO A 218 10.46 -13.03 -5.15
N GLY A 219 9.87 -13.60 -4.10
CA GLY A 219 10.62 -14.40 -3.14
C GLY A 219 11.36 -15.53 -3.85
N LEU A 220 12.65 -15.73 -3.52
CA LEU A 220 13.35 -16.93 -3.96
C LEU A 220 12.63 -18.13 -3.34
N SER A 221 12.21 -19.10 -4.17
CA SER A 221 11.69 -20.37 -3.67
C SER A 221 12.78 -21.00 -2.79
N ALA A 222 12.41 -21.52 -1.63
CA ALA A 222 13.32 -22.32 -0.82
C ALA A 222 13.86 -23.47 -1.68
N ALA A 223 15.18 -23.52 -1.84
CA ALA A 223 15.88 -24.58 -2.54
C ALA A 223 15.82 -25.91 -1.76
#